data_AF-A0A818C252-F1
#
_entry.id   AF-A0A818C252-F1
#
_cell.length_a   1.000
_cell.length_b   1.000
_cell.length_c   1.000
_cell.angle_alpha   90.00
_cell.angle_beta   90.00
_cell.angle_gamma   90.00
#
_symmetry.space_group_name_H-M   'P 1'
#
loop_
_entity.id
_entity.type
_entity.pdbx_description
1 polymer ?
#
loop_
_entity_poly.entity_id
_entity_poly.type
_entity_poly.pdbx_seq_one_letter_code
_entity_poly.pdbx_strand_id
1 'polypeptide(L)'
;MTNKTNCGGILASSLVILAFVFSIFWKKVIQRNIINAVNFKPDSDSFKKWHNSPINNIGSYHLFNITNPIEIVHDPTPITINVKEIRAYTYNIKTSKTNIKWSNDYRKLSYGVEQLFIRHPTRFDPSSVHDTGVFIDLVRAIFRASYGHKPSQAFYALTGMNTFYYRNAVEQLEDFNSDLFEIVREKMTGPNTVKSGFTYRRNGSQLYNISIYIGKKSTPRECIFDIS
;
A
#
# COMPACT_ATOMS: atom_id res chain seq x y z
N MET A 1 -5.90 -23.62 -76.19
CA MET A 1 -6.07 -24.21 -74.84
C MET A 1 -4.91 -23.76 -73.96
N THR A 2 -5.11 -22.72 -73.15
CA THR A 2 -4.05 -22.16 -72.29
C THR A 2 -4.11 -22.77 -70.89
N ASN A 3 -3.01 -23.40 -70.48
CA ASN A 3 -2.74 -23.96 -69.15
C ASN A 3 -2.91 -22.89 -68.04
N LYS A 4 -4.12 -22.72 -67.52
CA LYS A 4 -4.41 -21.83 -66.37
C LYS A 4 -4.32 -22.54 -65.00
N THR A 5 -4.07 -23.84 -64.97
CA THR A 5 -4.13 -24.66 -63.74
C THR A 5 -2.81 -24.73 -62.95
N ASN A 6 -1.66 -24.41 -63.54
CA ASN A 6 -0.36 -24.59 -62.85
C ASN A 6 0.10 -23.39 -62.01
N CYS A 7 -0.39 -22.17 -62.28
CA CYS A 7 0.07 -20.97 -61.58
C CYS A 7 -0.53 -20.85 -60.16
N GLY A 8 -1.79 -21.27 -59.99
CA GLY A 8 -2.47 -21.26 -58.68
C GLY A 8 -1.89 -22.27 -57.69
N GLY A 9 -1.46 -23.44 -58.17
CA GLY A 9 -0.83 -24.46 -57.33
C GLY A 9 0.54 -24.04 -56.79
N ILE A 10 1.34 -23.35 -57.59
CA ILE A 10 2.67 -22.85 -57.18
C ILE A 10 2.51 -21.72 -56.14
N LEU A 11 1.57 -20.79 -56.35
CA LEU A 11 1.29 -19.72 -55.40
C LEU A 11 0.77 -20.27 -54.06
N ALA A 12 -0.19 -21.20 -54.09
CA ALA A 12 -0.71 -21.84 -52.88
C ALA A 12 0.38 -22.61 -52.12
N SER A 13 1.21 -23.38 -52.82
CA SER A 13 2.35 -24.10 -52.23
C SER A 13 3.36 -23.15 -51.59
N SER A 14 3.70 -22.04 -52.27
CA SER A 14 4.63 -21.03 -51.75
C SER A 14 4.11 -20.34 -50.48
N LEU A 15 2.81 -20.06 -50.40
CA LEU A 15 2.19 -19.45 -49.23
C LEU A 15 2.16 -20.41 -48.04
N VAL A 16 1.91 -21.70 -48.28
CA VAL A 16 1.95 -22.73 -47.23
C VAL A 16 3.37 -22.89 -46.67
N ILE A 17 4.39 -22.90 -47.53
CA ILE A 17 5.79 -22.95 -47.10
C ILE A 17 6.16 -21.71 -46.28
N LEU A 18 5.76 -20.51 -46.74
CA LEU A 18 6.02 -19.26 -46.02
C LEU A 18 5.34 -19.25 -44.65
N ALA A 19 4.08 -19.69 -44.56
CA ALA A 19 3.34 -19.79 -43.31
C ALA A 19 3.98 -20.79 -42.33
N PHE A 20 4.47 -21.92 -42.85
CA PHE A 20 5.17 -22.93 -42.05
C PHE A 20 6.51 -22.41 -41.51
N VAL A 21 7.31 -21.77 -42.36
CA VAL A 21 8.56 -21.11 -41.96
C VAL A 21 8.27 -20.02 -40.92
N PHE A 22 7.29 -19.15 -41.18
CA PHE A 22 6.87 -18.11 -40.25
C PHE A 22 6.46 -18.70 -38.90
N SER A 23 5.66 -19.77 -38.86
CA SER A 23 5.23 -20.45 -37.62
C SER A 23 6.42 -20.94 -36.78
N ILE A 24 7.42 -21.56 -37.40
CA ILE A 24 8.63 -22.05 -36.71
C ILE A 24 9.46 -20.89 -36.16
N PHE A 25 9.68 -19.85 -36.97
CA PHE A 25 10.47 -18.69 -36.55
C PHE A 25 9.73 -17.84 -35.50
N TRP A 26 8.42 -17.69 -35.63
CA TRP A 26 7.58 -16.92 -34.72
C TRP A 26 7.64 -17.47 -33.30
N LYS A 27 7.62 -18.81 -33.14
CA LYS A 27 7.80 -19.44 -31.83
C LYS A 27 9.16 -19.09 -31.21
N LYS A 28 10.25 -19.14 -31.98
CA LYS A 28 11.60 -18.78 -31.49
C LYS A 28 11.71 -17.30 -31.14
N VAL A 29 11.15 -16.42 -31.96
CA VAL A 29 11.13 -14.97 -31.72
C VAL A 29 10.34 -14.64 -30.46
N ILE A 30 9.14 -15.19 -30.30
CA ILE A 30 8.33 -15.03 -29.08
C ILE A 30 9.07 -15.57 -27.87
N GLN A 31 9.61 -16.79 -27.92
CA GLN A 31 10.33 -17.37 -26.79
C GLN A 31 11.53 -16.52 -26.38
N ARG A 32 12.30 -16.00 -27.34
CA ARG A 32 13.42 -15.10 -27.05
C ARG A 32 12.96 -13.80 -26.42
N ASN A 33 11.88 -13.20 -26.92
CA ASN A 33 11.32 -11.97 -26.35
C ASN A 33 10.73 -12.19 -24.95
N ILE A 34 10.05 -13.32 -24.71
CA ILE A 34 9.56 -13.70 -23.38
C ILE A 34 10.73 -13.94 -22.42
N ILE A 35 11.75 -14.71 -22.84
CA ILE A 35 12.92 -14.96 -22.00
C ILE A 35 13.61 -13.64 -21.65
N ASN A 36 13.78 -12.73 -22.61
CA ASN A 36 14.36 -11.41 -22.34
C ASN A 36 13.48 -10.54 -21.43
N ALA A 37 12.16 -10.59 -21.59
CA ALA A 37 11.21 -9.86 -20.74
C ALA A 37 11.09 -10.45 -19.33
N VAL A 38 11.32 -11.75 -19.16
CA VAL A 38 11.30 -12.45 -17.86
C VAL A 38 12.67 -12.44 -17.19
N ASN A 39 13.73 -12.14 -17.94
CA ASN A 39 15.09 -12.04 -17.40
C ASN A 39 15.21 -10.79 -16.52
N PHE A 40 15.06 -10.99 -15.22
CA PHE A 40 15.09 -9.91 -14.24
C PHE A 40 16.51 -9.78 -13.71
N LYS A 41 17.26 -8.82 -14.26
CA LYS A 41 18.68 -8.55 -13.97
C LYS A 41 18.88 -7.04 -13.77
N PRO A 42 19.95 -6.59 -13.11
CA PRO A 42 20.17 -5.16 -12.83
C PRO A 42 20.10 -4.23 -14.05
N ASP A 43 20.51 -4.73 -15.23
CA ASP A 43 20.57 -3.99 -16.49
C ASP A 43 19.30 -4.15 -17.35
N SER A 44 18.40 -5.08 -17.00
CA SER A 44 17.24 -5.41 -17.82
C SER A 44 16.13 -4.37 -17.73
N ASP A 45 15.38 -4.21 -18.81
CA ASP A 45 14.26 -3.26 -18.86
C ASP A 45 13.14 -3.65 -17.87
N SER A 46 12.98 -4.93 -17.59
CA SER A 46 12.02 -5.42 -16.59
C SER A 46 12.40 -4.96 -15.18
N PHE A 47 13.69 -4.98 -14.83
CA PHE A 47 14.14 -4.42 -13.55
C PHE A 47 13.96 -2.89 -13.52
N LYS A 48 14.30 -2.17 -14.60
CA LYS A 48 14.09 -0.71 -14.67
C LYS A 48 12.62 -0.33 -14.48
N LYS A 49 11.69 -1.03 -15.14
CA LYS A 49 10.24 -0.83 -15.00
C LYS A 49 9.74 -1.20 -13.61
N TRP A 50 10.26 -2.28 -13.04
CA TRP A 50 9.92 -2.66 -11.67
C TRP A 50 10.44 -1.65 -10.64
N HIS A 51 11.66 -1.16 -10.82
CA HIS A 51 12.29 -0.18 -9.93
C HIS A 51 11.54 1.15 -9.99
N ASN A 52 11.28 1.65 -11.20
CA ASN A 52 10.55 2.87 -11.49
C ASN A 52 9.16 2.54 -12.05
N SER A 53 8.29 1.99 -11.18
CA SER A 53 6.93 1.66 -11.59
C SER A 53 6.18 2.92 -12.03
N PRO A 54 5.60 2.96 -13.24
CA PRO A 54 4.83 4.10 -13.71
C PRO A 54 3.43 4.18 -13.06
N ILE A 55 3.08 3.23 -12.19
CA ILE A 55 1.76 3.15 -11.55
C ILE A 55 1.65 4.26 -10.50
N ASN A 56 0.72 5.19 -10.72
CA ASN A 56 0.32 6.14 -9.70
C ASN A 56 -0.71 5.49 -8.77
N ASN A 57 -0.33 5.22 -7.52
CA ASN A 57 -1.28 4.69 -6.54
C ASN A 57 -2.07 5.85 -5.93
N ILE A 58 -3.39 5.75 -5.95
CA ILE A 58 -4.29 6.74 -5.35
C ILE A 58 -5.04 6.04 -4.21
N GLY A 59 -4.96 6.59 -3.01
CA GLY A 59 -5.69 6.10 -1.84
C GLY A 59 -6.68 7.14 -1.36
N SER A 60 -7.93 6.73 -1.11
CA SER A 60 -8.98 7.58 -0.54
C SER A 60 -9.33 7.06 0.85
N TYR A 61 -9.19 7.93 1.85
CA TYR A 61 -9.47 7.63 3.25
C TYR A 61 -10.83 8.17 3.63
N HIS A 62 -11.66 7.34 4.24
CA HIS A 62 -13.00 7.70 4.69
C HIS A 62 -13.00 7.65 6.21
N LEU A 63 -13.41 8.76 6.84
CA LEU A 63 -13.52 8.85 8.29
C LEU A 63 -14.98 8.84 8.70
N PHE A 64 -15.25 8.25 9.86
CA PHE A 64 -16.60 8.08 10.38
C PHE A 64 -16.77 8.96 11.62
N ASN A 65 -17.61 10.00 11.49
CA ASN A 65 -17.99 10.88 12.58
C ASN A 65 -18.99 10.17 13.50
N ILE A 66 -18.72 10.13 14.80
CA ILE A 66 -19.63 9.54 15.79
C ILE A 66 -20.74 10.53 16.10
N THR A 67 -22.00 10.13 15.96
CA THR A 67 -23.15 11.02 16.13
C THR A 67 -23.81 10.91 17.50
N ASN A 68 -23.55 9.85 18.27
CA ASN A 68 -24.08 9.65 19.62
C ASN A 68 -22.99 9.47 20.71
N PRO A 69 -21.94 10.33 20.76
CA PRO A 69 -20.84 10.13 21.70
C PRO A 69 -21.24 10.26 23.18
N ILE A 70 -22.21 11.14 23.48
CA ILE A 70 -22.68 11.39 24.85
C ILE A 70 -23.44 10.16 25.37
N GLU A 71 -24.33 9.60 24.55
CA GLU A 71 -25.09 8.39 24.90
C GLU A 71 -24.15 7.22 25.23
N ILE A 72 -23.13 7.00 24.40
CA ILE A 72 -22.15 5.92 24.60
C ILE A 72 -21.37 6.08 25.92
N VAL A 73 -21.05 7.32 26.31
CA VAL A 73 -20.32 7.59 27.56
C VAL A 73 -21.21 7.40 28.79
N HIS A 74 -22.49 7.77 28.71
CA HIS A 74 -23.41 7.69 29.85
C HIS A 74 -24.03 6.31 30.04
N ASP A 75 -24.32 5.58 28.96
CA ASP A 75 -24.87 4.23 29.00
C ASP A 75 -24.16 3.30 28.00
N PRO A 76 -23.06 2.64 28.42
CA PRO A 76 -22.23 1.84 27.53
C PRO A 76 -22.84 0.48 27.14
N THR A 77 -24.10 0.18 27.50
CA THR A 77 -24.74 -1.12 27.23
C THR A 77 -26.18 -0.99 26.73
N PRO A 78 -26.60 -1.60 25.60
CA PRO A 78 -25.88 -1.98 24.39
C PRO A 78 -26.12 -0.91 23.31
N ILE A 79 -25.51 0.26 23.47
CA ILE A 79 -25.71 1.35 22.51
C ILE A 79 -24.85 1.09 21.27
N THR A 80 -25.52 0.90 20.13
CA THR A 80 -24.87 0.88 18.82
C THR A 80 -24.19 2.24 18.59
N ILE A 81 -22.90 2.22 18.22
CA ILE A 81 -22.19 3.43 17.83
C ILE A 81 -22.75 3.89 16.49
N ASN A 82 -23.45 5.03 16.50
CA ASN A 82 -23.97 5.64 15.30
C ASN A 82 -22.86 6.47 14.66
N VAL A 83 -22.63 6.20 13.38
CA VAL A 83 -21.60 6.89 12.62
C VAL A 83 -22.18 7.50 11.35
N LYS A 84 -21.66 8.67 10.98
CA LYS A 84 -21.89 9.31 9.70
C LYS A 84 -20.56 9.44 8.99
N GLU A 85 -20.48 8.89 7.79
CA GLU A 85 -19.30 9.05 6.95
C GLU A 85 -19.07 10.54 6.64
N ILE A 86 -17.83 10.97 6.83
CA ILE A 86 -17.31 12.24 6.33
C ILE A 86 -16.76 11.98 4.93
N ARG A 87 -16.71 13.02 4.09
CA ARG A 87 -16.11 12.96 2.75
C ARG A 87 -14.73 12.27 2.73
N ALA A 88 -14.36 11.79 1.54
CA ALA A 88 -13.10 11.11 1.30
C ALA A 88 -11.90 12.07 1.23
N TYR A 89 -10.79 11.69 1.87
CA TYR A 89 -9.51 12.39 1.79
C TYR A 89 -8.57 11.64 0.86
N THR A 90 -8.33 12.18 -0.34
CA THR A 90 -7.60 11.47 -1.40
C THR A 90 -6.13 11.88 -1.46
N TYR A 91 -5.23 10.89 -1.52
CA TYR A 91 -3.78 11.06 -1.60
C TYR A 91 -3.20 10.29 -2.78
N ASN A 92 -2.18 10.86 -3.42
CA ASN A 92 -1.22 10.12 -4.24
C ASN A 92 -0.21 9.45 -3.31
N ILE A 93 -0.10 8.13 -3.40
CA ILE A 93 0.83 7.31 -2.62
C ILE A 93 1.98 6.93 -3.54
N LYS A 94 3.08 7.67 -3.45
CA LYS A 94 4.30 7.34 -4.17
C LYS A 94 5.07 6.27 -3.40
N THR A 95 5.47 5.21 -4.09
CA THR A 95 6.23 4.11 -3.50
C THR A 95 7.58 4.01 -4.17
N SER A 96 8.65 4.11 -3.39
CA SER A 96 10.03 4.03 -3.85
C SER A 96 10.70 2.77 -3.31
N LYS A 97 11.56 2.14 -4.11
CA LYS A 97 12.38 1.01 -3.68
C LYS A 97 13.78 1.50 -3.37
N THR A 98 14.23 1.35 -2.13
CA THR A 98 15.54 1.83 -1.66
C THR A 98 16.41 0.66 -1.24
N ASN A 99 17.70 0.90 -1.04
CA ASN A 99 18.65 -0.10 -0.52
C ASN A 99 18.66 -1.43 -1.29
N ILE A 100 18.56 -1.35 -2.63
CA ILE A 100 18.46 -2.52 -3.50
C ILE A 100 19.79 -3.28 -3.50
N LYS A 101 19.75 -4.55 -3.08
CA LYS A 101 20.91 -5.44 -2.98
C LYS A 101 20.63 -6.75 -3.69
N TRP A 102 21.50 -7.10 -4.62
CA TRP A 102 21.49 -8.38 -5.28
C TRP A 102 22.36 -9.38 -4.52
N SER A 103 21.93 -10.62 -4.51
CA SER A 103 22.79 -11.76 -4.15
C SER A 103 23.87 -11.99 -5.21
N ASN A 104 24.99 -12.60 -4.81
CA ASN A 104 26.12 -12.88 -5.69
C ASN A 104 25.74 -13.76 -6.90
N ASP A 105 24.74 -14.62 -6.76
CA ASP A 105 24.24 -15.50 -7.81
C ASP A 105 23.08 -14.89 -8.63
N TYR A 106 22.69 -13.65 -8.33
CA TYR A 106 21.55 -12.93 -8.93
C TYR A 106 20.20 -13.65 -8.82
N ARG A 107 20.05 -14.61 -7.89
CA ARG A 107 18.78 -15.35 -7.69
C ARG A 107 17.90 -14.76 -6.60
N LYS A 108 18.42 -13.82 -5.84
CA LYS A 108 17.72 -13.10 -4.78
C LYS A 108 18.00 -11.61 -4.87
N LEU A 109 16.96 -10.81 -4.65
CA LEU A 109 17.01 -9.36 -4.55
C LEU A 109 16.36 -8.91 -3.25
N SER A 110 17.05 -8.08 -2.48
CA SER A 110 16.53 -7.46 -1.27
C SER A 110 16.42 -5.95 -1.44
N TYR A 111 15.38 -5.33 -0.90
CA TYR A 111 15.15 -3.89 -1.00
C TYR A 111 14.24 -3.38 0.11
N GLY A 112 14.42 -2.11 0.49
CA GLY A 112 13.48 -1.37 1.33
C GLY A 112 12.35 -0.78 0.49
N VAL A 113 11.18 -0.61 1.11
CA VAL A 113 10.06 0.13 0.51
C VAL A 113 9.79 1.38 1.31
N GLU A 114 9.84 2.54 0.65
CA GLU A 114 9.45 3.83 1.20
C GLU A 114 8.14 4.30 0.58
N GLN A 115 7.30 4.96 1.37
CA GLN A 115 6.06 5.58 0.89
C GLN A 115 6.04 7.08 1.17
N LEU A 116 5.38 7.80 0.29
CA LEU A 116 5.09 9.22 0.44
C LEU A 116 3.64 9.49 0.06
N PHE A 117 2.88 9.98 1.02
CA PHE A 117 1.49 10.40 0.93
C PHE A 117 1.46 11.89 0.60
N ILE A 118 0.97 12.22 -0.59
CA ILE A 118 0.84 13.59 -1.08
C ILE A 118 -0.64 13.83 -1.36
N ARG A 119 -1.23 14.89 -0.80
CA ARG A 119 -2.64 15.24 -1.09
C ARG A 119 -2.88 15.32 -2.60
N HIS A 120 -3.94 14.69 -3.07
CA HIS A 120 -4.21 14.60 -4.51
C HIS A 120 -4.64 15.98 -5.05
N PRO A 121 -4.00 16.51 -6.12
CA PRO A 121 -4.17 17.91 -6.52
C PRO A 121 -5.60 18.30 -6.90
N THR A 122 -6.38 17.35 -7.43
CA THR A 122 -7.76 17.60 -7.91
C THR A 122 -8.85 16.83 -7.16
N ARG A 123 -8.48 15.88 -6.28
CA ARG A 123 -9.42 14.99 -5.58
C ARG A 123 -9.37 15.15 -4.06
N PHE A 124 -8.42 15.94 -3.58
CA PHE A 124 -8.41 16.44 -2.21
C PHE A 124 -9.02 17.83 -2.24
N ASP A 125 -10.16 18.02 -1.58
CA ASP A 125 -10.77 19.34 -1.43
C ASP A 125 -9.94 20.16 -0.42
N PRO A 126 -9.37 21.32 -0.78
CA PRO A 126 -8.59 22.13 0.15
C PRO A 126 -9.37 22.56 1.40
N SER A 127 -10.70 22.72 1.30
CA SER A 127 -11.54 23.07 2.45
C SER A 127 -11.62 21.96 3.50
N SER A 128 -11.29 20.72 3.12
CA SER A 128 -11.29 19.56 4.01
C SER A 128 -10.30 19.65 5.16
N VAL A 129 -9.31 20.55 5.08
CA VAL A 129 -8.42 20.86 6.21
C VAL A 129 -9.16 21.49 7.39
N HIS A 130 -10.43 21.86 7.24
CA HIS A 130 -11.29 22.36 8.30
C HIS A 130 -12.40 21.38 8.69
N ASP A 131 -12.44 20.18 8.10
CA ASP A 131 -13.43 19.17 8.45
C ASP A 131 -13.20 18.72 9.90
N THR A 132 -14.21 18.88 10.75
CA THR A 132 -14.18 18.46 12.15
C THR A 132 -15.17 17.35 12.42
N GLY A 133 -14.86 16.49 13.38
CA GLY A 133 -15.78 15.45 13.82
C GLY A 133 -15.45 14.97 15.22
N VAL A 134 -16.34 14.14 15.76
CA VAL A 134 -16.13 13.37 16.98
C VAL A 134 -15.60 12.00 16.58
N PHE A 135 -14.39 11.70 17.04
CA PHE A 135 -13.69 10.45 16.75
C PHE A 135 -13.28 9.74 18.03
N ILE A 136 -12.96 8.46 17.93
CA ILE A 136 -12.35 7.70 19.03
C ILE A 136 -10.97 8.29 19.34
N ASP A 137 -10.64 8.48 20.61
CA ASP A 137 -9.24 8.72 20.99
C ASP A 137 -8.44 7.43 20.83
N LEU A 138 -7.78 7.29 19.67
CA LEU A 138 -6.96 6.12 19.37
C LEU A 138 -5.82 5.94 20.38
N VAL A 139 -5.21 7.02 20.88
CA VAL A 139 -4.10 6.91 21.83
C VAL A 139 -4.62 6.32 23.13
N ARG A 140 -5.68 6.89 23.70
CA ARG A 140 -6.31 6.35 24.92
C ARG A 140 -6.82 4.94 24.72
N ALA A 141 -7.42 4.62 23.57
CA ALA A 141 -7.93 3.28 23.28
C ALA A 141 -6.80 2.24 23.25
N ILE A 142 -5.67 2.54 22.59
CA ILE A 142 -4.49 1.67 22.56
C ILE A 142 -3.90 1.52 23.96
N PHE A 143 -3.74 2.62 24.70
CA PHE A 143 -3.26 2.58 26.08
C PHE A 143 -4.17 1.72 26.94
N ARG A 144 -5.48 1.92 26.88
CA ARG A 144 -6.48 1.15 27.62
C ARG A 144 -6.41 -0.34 27.30
N ALA A 145 -6.24 -0.71 26.04
CA ALA A 145 -6.17 -2.11 25.61
C ALA A 145 -5.04 -2.88 26.32
N SER A 146 -3.93 -2.21 26.67
CA SER A 146 -2.83 -2.83 27.42
C SER A 146 -3.16 -3.18 28.88
N TYR A 147 -4.20 -2.57 29.46
CA TYR A 147 -4.65 -2.81 30.84
C TYR A 147 -5.85 -3.76 30.93
N GLY A 148 -6.24 -4.40 29.81
CA GLY A 148 -7.35 -5.33 29.73
C GLY A 148 -8.74 -4.67 29.76
N HIS A 149 -9.78 -5.50 29.91
CA HIS A 149 -11.18 -5.07 29.75
C HIS A 149 -11.64 -4.03 30.80
N LYS A 150 -11.05 -4.03 32.00
CA LYS A 150 -11.40 -3.14 33.11
C LYS A 150 -10.13 -2.54 33.74
N PRO A 151 -9.59 -1.44 33.17
CA PRO A 151 -8.50 -0.70 33.79
C PRO A 151 -8.85 -0.23 35.20
N SER A 152 -7.85 -0.10 36.07
CA SER A 152 -8.05 0.41 37.43
C SER A 152 -8.44 1.88 37.44
N GLN A 153 -9.03 2.36 38.54
CA GLN A 153 -9.37 3.79 38.69
C GLN A 153 -8.14 4.69 38.55
N ALA A 154 -6.96 4.21 38.96
CA ALA A 154 -5.70 4.94 38.81
C ALA A 154 -5.35 5.19 37.34
N PHE A 155 -5.67 4.27 36.42
CA PHE A 155 -5.53 4.52 34.98
C PHE A 155 -6.38 5.70 34.56
N TYR A 156 -7.67 5.72 34.89
CA TYR A 156 -8.57 6.81 34.51
C TYR A 156 -8.25 8.14 35.18
N ALA A 157 -7.68 8.12 36.39
CA ALA A 157 -7.18 9.33 37.04
C ALA A 157 -5.96 9.93 36.32
N LEU A 158 -5.10 9.08 35.75
CA LEU A 158 -3.90 9.51 35.04
C LEU A 158 -4.20 9.90 33.59
N THR A 159 -4.95 9.05 32.88
CA THR A 159 -5.24 9.30 31.49
C THR A 159 -6.38 10.29 31.38
N GLY A 160 -7.45 10.12 32.14
CA GLY A 160 -8.75 10.77 31.95
C GLY A 160 -9.77 9.78 31.36
N MET A 161 -11.06 10.12 31.48
CA MET A 161 -12.19 9.24 31.11
C MET A 161 -12.71 9.44 29.67
N ASN A 162 -12.24 10.48 28.97
CA ASN A 162 -12.74 10.82 27.64
C ASN A 162 -12.38 9.72 26.63
N THR A 163 -13.38 9.08 26.05
CA THR A 163 -13.22 8.04 25.01
C THR A 163 -13.28 8.63 23.60
N PHE A 164 -13.89 9.81 23.47
CA PHE A 164 -14.09 10.51 22.21
C PHE A 164 -13.50 11.91 22.25
N TYR A 165 -13.03 12.40 21.10
CA TYR A 165 -12.52 13.75 20.93
C TYR A 165 -13.14 14.43 19.73
N TYR A 166 -13.46 15.71 19.91
CA TYR A 166 -13.77 16.61 18.82
C TYR A 166 -12.46 17.15 18.23
N ARG A 167 -12.15 16.78 16.99
CA ARG A 167 -10.87 17.09 16.33
C ARG A 167 -11.05 17.31 14.84
N ASN A 168 -10.01 17.86 14.23
CA ASN A 168 -9.89 17.93 12.79
C ASN A 168 -9.68 16.52 12.20
N ALA A 169 -10.37 16.22 11.12
CA ALA A 169 -10.32 14.93 10.45
C ALA A 169 -8.98 14.68 9.71
N VAL A 170 -8.39 15.73 9.12
CA VAL A 170 -7.09 15.63 8.45
C VAL A 170 -5.98 15.40 9.47
N GLU A 171 -6.02 16.04 10.64
CA GLU A 171 -5.07 15.77 11.73
C GLU A 171 -5.12 14.31 12.22
N GLN A 172 -6.31 13.69 12.28
CA GLN A 172 -6.44 12.26 12.59
C GLN A 172 -5.70 11.37 11.59
N LEU A 173 -5.71 11.76 10.31
CA LEU A 173 -5.03 11.04 9.25
C LEU A 173 -3.53 11.32 9.22
N GLU A 174 -3.11 12.58 9.30
CA GLU A 174 -1.74 13.02 9.08
C GLU A 174 -0.93 13.03 10.38
N ASP A 175 -1.25 13.96 11.28
CA ASP A 175 -0.68 14.00 12.62
C ASP A 175 -1.54 14.81 13.61
N PHE A 176 -1.61 14.32 14.84
CA PHE A 176 -2.27 14.98 15.96
C PHE A 176 -1.47 14.79 17.26
N ASN A 177 -1.59 15.78 18.15
CA ASN A 177 -1.07 15.71 19.52
C ASN A 177 -2.17 15.20 20.47
N SER A 178 -1.78 14.45 21.49
CA SER A 178 -2.65 14.03 22.60
C SER A 178 -1.99 14.48 23.89
N ASP A 179 -2.81 14.92 24.85
CA ASP A 179 -2.38 15.22 26.21
C ASP A 179 -1.70 14.01 26.88
N LEU A 180 -2.10 12.79 26.50
CA LEU A 180 -1.42 11.58 26.97
C LEU A 180 0.07 11.53 26.58
N PHE A 181 0.46 12.08 25.42
CA PHE A 181 1.88 12.13 25.04
C PHE A 181 2.72 13.01 25.95
N GLU A 182 2.11 13.88 26.74
CA GLU A 182 2.81 14.69 27.74
C GLU A 182 2.86 13.94 29.07
N ILE A 183 1.74 13.34 29.49
CA ILE A 183 1.58 12.66 30.78
C ILE A 183 2.45 11.40 30.88
N VAL A 184 2.50 10.60 29.82
CA VAL A 184 3.20 9.31 29.83
C VAL A 184 4.46 9.28 28.95
N ARG A 185 4.94 10.44 28.50
CA ARG A 185 6.11 10.55 27.60
C ARG A 185 7.32 9.76 28.08
N GLU A 186 7.65 9.92 29.36
CA GLU A 186 8.83 9.29 29.98
C GLU A 186 8.71 7.77 30.06
N LYS A 187 7.48 7.24 29.98
CA LYS A 187 7.18 5.81 30.03
C LYS A 187 6.92 5.21 28.65
N MET A 188 6.77 6.05 27.62
CA MET A 188 6.56 5.60 26.25
C MET A 188 7.88 5.14 25.63
N THR A 189 7.95 3.87 25.27
CA THR A 189 9.04 3.32 24.46
C THR A 189 8.59 3.16 23.01
N GLY A 190 9.41 3.57 22.06
CA GLY A 190 9.18 3.37 20.64
C GLY A 190 9.21 4.66 19.82
N PRO A 191 8.83 4.58 18.53
CA PRO A 191 8.98 5.72 17.61
C PRO A 191 7.90 6.80 17.79
N ASN A 192 6.74 6.50 18.38
CA ASN A 192 5.62 7.44 18.45
C ASN A 192 5.41 7.97 19.86
N THR A 193 6.22 8.96 20.27
CA THR A 193 6.20 9.50 21.64
C THR A 193 5.65 10.93 21.73
N VAL A 194 5.36 11.58 20.61
CA VAL A 194 4.96 13.01 20.56
C VAL A 194 3.64 13.22 19.82
N LYS A 195 3.46 12.50 18.72
CA LYS A 195 2.33 12.63 17.79
C LYS A 195 1.82 11.25 17.39
N SER A 196 0.58 11.21 16.93
CA SER A 196 -0.06 10.04 16.32
C SER A 196 -0.85 10.45 15.09
N GLY A 197 -1.21 9.48 14.26
CA GLY A 197 -2.02 9.67 13.05
C GLY A 197 -1.95 8.40 12.21
N PHE A 198 -2.96 8.13 11.39
CA PHE A 198 -2.98 6.89 10.57
C PHE A 198 -1.83 6.81 9.56
N THR A 199 -1.41 7.97 9.05
CA THR A 199 -0.30 8.13 8.11
C THR A 199 0.93 8.80 8.76
N TYR A 200 0.86 9.07 10.06
CA TYR A 200 1.97 9.69 10.79
C TYR A 200 3.25 8.86 10.64
N ARG A 201 4.36 9.55 10.38
CA ARG A 201 5.68 8.98 10.06
C ARG A 201 5.73 8.06 8.85
N ARG A 202 4.65 7.82 8.10
CA ARG A 202 4.76 7.01 6.88
C ARG A 202 5.49 7.76 5.78
N ASN A 203 5.36 9.09 5.74
CA ASN A 203 6.05 9.95 4.79
C ASN A 203 7.56 9.88 4.96
N GLY A 204 8.24 9.30 3.96
CA GLY A 204 9.71 9.21 3.92
C GLY A 204 10.31 8.15 4.83
N SER A 205 9.49 7.30 5.46
CA SER A 205 9.99 6.16 6.24
C SER A 205 10.05 4.89 5.40
N GLN A 206 11.09 4.09 5.64
CA GLN A 206 11.17 2.74 5.14
C GLN A 206 10.20 1.85 5.93
N LEU A 207 9.22 1.25 5.25
CA LEU A 207 8.17 0.45 5.87
C LEU A 207 8.66 -0.97 6.22
N TYR A 208 9.28 -1.66 5.27
CA TYR A 208 9.75 -3.04 5.45
C TYR A 208 10.90 -3.34 4.49
N ASN A 209 11.71 -4.33 4.87
CA ASN A 209 12.71 -4.94 4.00
C ASN A 209 12.06 -6.14 3.31
N ILE A 210 12.02 -6.13 1.99
CA ILE A 210 11.52 -7.25 1.18
C ILE A 210 12.71 -8.01 0.62
N SER A 211 12.60 -9.32 0.55
CA SER A 211 13.45 -10.15 -0.30
C SER A 211 12.61 -10.95 -1.29
N ILE A 212 12.97 -10.91 -2.57
CA ILE A 212 12.33 -11.69 -3.62
C ILE A 212 13.33 -12.66 -4.26
N TYR A 213 12.85 -13.83 -4.66
CA TYR A 213 13.62 -14.79 -5.46
C TYR A 213 13.33 -14.57 -6.94
N ILE A 214 14.40 -14.59 -7.74
CA ILE A 214 14.38 -14.27 -9.15
C ILE A 214 14.88 -15.50 -9.93
N GLY A 215 14.03 -16.03 -10.81
CA GLY A 215 14.36 -17.12 -11.71
C GLY A 215 13.82 -18.50 -11.32
N LYS A 216 13.89 -19.43 -12.27
CA LYS A 216 13.35 -20.80 -12.19
C LYS A 216 13.98 -21.60 -11.04
N LYS A 217 13.26 -21.78 -9.94
CA LYS A 217 13.11 -23.13 -9.41
C LYS A 217 12.09 -23.85 -10.29
N SER A 218 12.30 -25.13 -10.59
CA SER A 218 11.50 -25.98 -11.48
C SER A 218 10.06 -26.25 -11.02
N THR A 219 9.50 -25.40 -10.16
CA THR A 219 8.15 -25.49 -9.61
C THR A 219 7.57 -24.08 -9.53
N PRO A 220 6.31 -23.86 -9.95
CA PRO A 220 5.68 -22.56 -9.89
C PRO A 220 5.48 -22.19 -8.43
N ARG A 221 6.37 -21.35 -7.91
CA ARG A 221 6.07 -20.53 -6.75
C ARG A 221 5.94 -19.13 -7.31
N GLU A 222 4.69 -18.74 -7.53
CA GLU A 222 4.31 -17.34 -7.59
C GLU A 222 5.02 -16.59 -6.46
N CYS A 223 5.47 -15.36 -6.72
CA CYS A 223 6.23 -14.51 -5.81
C CYS A 223 5.85 -14.74 -4.34
N ILE A 224 6.63 -15.54 -3.62
CA ILE A 224 6.44 -15.72 -2.18
C ILE A 224 7.04 -14.49 -1.53
N PHE A 225 6.17 -13.63 -1.00
CA PHE A 225 6.54 -12.51 -0.16
C PHE A 225 6.87 -13.04 1.23
N ASP A 226 8.16 -13.29 1.50
CA ASP A 226 8.62 -13.43 2.88
C ASP A 226 8.73 -12.02 3.46
N ILE A 227 7.76 -11.64 4.28
CA ILE A 227 7.76 -10.41 5.08
C ILE A 227 8.49 -10.75 6.38
N SER A 228 9.69 -10.20 6.55
CA SER A 228 10.49 -10.28 7.78
C SER A 228 10.60 -8.93 8.47
#